data_AF-A0A7V6Z2N4-F1
#
_entry.id   AF-A0A7V6Z2N4-F1
#
_cell.length_a   1.000
_cell.length_b   1.000
_cell.length_c   1.000
_cell.angle_alpha   90.00
_cell.angle_beta   90.00
_cell.angle_gamma   90.00
#
_symmetry.space_group_name_H-M   'P 1'
#
loop_
_entity.id
_entity.type
_entity.pdbx_description
1 polymer ?
#
loop_
_entity_poly.entity_id
_entity_poly.type
_entity_poly.pdbx_seq_one_letter_code
_entity_poly.pdbx_strand_id
1 'polypeptide(L)'
;MNDITIEKLLSRAPAPQPPPGLFELLESQIVLPARALPGCNGSHGPSLLRWWMPALAFGLFFLSCMILVGVQFSWISQLKRENEQFRASGVSSARVEQLEQQLAAIRGLASGLEALRNQQDELPALQAEFQELKGLPDEIAALRESNHQLKTALARAGSVDELWLEQAQEEEEKRLCVEKLKQVGLAIRIWSNDHEDLSPTSFSSLSNEVDQVQILICPGDKARQAYASVPFSEFAEEMSSYQLLATGGRDEVFPDSIMLKCSIHHNYGLADGSVQSMTPGEYREVLRDNGRWYLEAVSPESE
;
A
#
# COMPACT_ATOMS: atom_id res chain seq x y z
N MET A 1 -5.81 -4.38 0.05
CA MET A 1 -5.21 -3.06 0.29
C MET A 1 -4.86 -2.99 1.76
N ASN A 2 -3.60 -2.79 2.12
CA ASN A 2 -3.10 -3.01 3.48
C ASN A 2 -3.36 -1.80 4.38
N ASP A 3 -3.57 -1.99 5.69
CA ASP A 3 -3.90 -0.90 6.63
C ASP A 3 -2.82 0.22 6.65
N ILE A 4 -1.57 -0.17 6.45
CA ILE A 4 -0.41 0.74 6.34
C ILE A 4 -0.55 1.67 5.12
N THR A 5 -1.16 1.18 4.03
CA THR A 5 -1.39 1.97 2.82
C THR A 5 -2.50 3.01 3.05
N ILE A 6 -3.50 2.68 3.86
CA ILE A 6 -4.59 3.60 4.22
C ILE A 6 -4.06 4.72 5.11
N GLU A 7 -3.24 4.40 6.10
CA GLU A 7 -2.66 5.40 7.01
C GLU A 7 -1.68 6.36 6.30
N LYS A 8 -0.92 5.84 5.33
CA LYS A 8 -0.01 6.64 4.49
C LYS A 8 -0.76 7.54 3.49
N LEU A 9 -1.98 7.17 3.09
CA LEU A 9 -2.87 8.01 2.30
C LEU A 9 -3.56 9.08 3.15
N LEU A 10 -4.02 8.72 4.35
CA LEU A 10 -4.69 9.66 5.27
C LEU A 10 -3.75 10.75 5.80
N SER A 11 -2.48 10.43 6.04
CA SER A 11 -1.46 11.40 6.47
C SER A 11 -1.03 12.40 5.38
N ARG A 12 -1.31 12.10 4.10
CA ARG A 12 -1.05 12.99 2.95
C ARG A 12 -2.25 13.87 2.59
N ALA A 13 -3.40 13.66 3.21
CA ALA A 13 -4.57 14.50 2.96
C ALA A 13 -4.34 15.91 3.54
N PRO A 14 -4.60 16.98 2.77
CA PRO A 14 -4.48 18.35 3.28
C PRO A 14 -5.48 18.58 4.42
N ALA A 15 -5.02 19.22 5.51
CA ALA A 15 -5.87 19.52 6.65
C ALA A 15 -7.07 20.39 6.20
N PRO A 16 -8.32 20.04 6.58
CA PRO A 16 -9.48 20.81 6.19
C PRO A 16 -9.39 22.21 6.80
N GLN A 17 -9.47 23.23 5.96
CA GLN A 17 -9.56 24.60 6.45
C GLN A 17 -10.96 24.81 7.02
N PRO A 18 -11.09 25.30 8.28
CA PRO A 18 -12.38 25.62 8.84
C PRO A 18 -13.06 26.70 7.99
N PRO A 19 -14.39 26.65 7.81
CA PRO A 19 -15.11 27.66 7.05
C PRO A 19 -14.90 29.05 7.69
N PRO A 20 -14.66 30.09 6.87
CA PRO A 20 -14.48 31.44 7.39
C PRO A 20 -15.72 31.87 8.18
N GLY A 21 -15.51 32.44 9.37
CA GLY A 21 -16.57 32.99 10.23
C GLY A 21 -17.12 32.06 11.32
N LEU A 22 -16.64 30.80 11.43
CA LEU A 22 -17.10 29.88 12.49
C LEU A 22 -16.79 30.42 13.90
N PHE A 23 -15.66 31.11 14.07
CA PHE A 23 -15.24 31.66 15.35
C PHE A 23 -16.17 32.79 15.83
N GLU A 24 -16.54 33.70 14.92
CA GLU A 24 -17.46 34.80 15.20
C GLU A 24 -18.87 34.27 15.53
N LEU A 25 -19.27 33.16 14.91
CA LEU A 25 -20.55 32.50 15.18
C LEU A 25 -20.58 31.90 16.59
N LEU A 26 -19.49 31.25 17.02
CA LEU A 26 -19.36 30.69 18.37
C LEU A 26 -19.30 31.77 19.45
N GLU A 27 -18.60 32.88 19.19
CA GLU A 27 -18.49 33.99 20.13
C GLU A 27 -19.84 34.69 20.34
N SER A 28 -20.68 34.77 19.30
CA SER A 28 -22.02 35.37 19.38
C SER A 28 -23.04 34.56 20.20
N GLN A 29 -22.84 33.24 20.37
CA GLN A 29 -23.83 32.37 21.01
C GLN A 29 -23.65 32.18 22.51
N ILE A 30 -22.55 32.64 23.10
CA ILE A 30 -22.28 32.46 24.53
C ILE A 30 -22.79 33.69 25.31
N VAL A 31 -24.09 33.69 25.65
CA VAL A 31 -24.68 34.67 26.57
C VAL A 31 -24.68 34.08 27.98
N LEU A 32 -23.73 34.50 28.81
CA LEU A 32 -23.70 34.16 30.24
C LEU A 32 -24.71 35.02 31.01
N PRO A 33 -25.65 34.42 31.77
CA PRO A 33 -26.64 35.18 32.53
C PRO A 33 -25.97 35.97 33.68
N ALA A 34 -26.20 37.29 33.70
CA ALA A 34 -25.71 38.17 34.74
C ALA A 34 -26.38 37.87 36.08
N ARG A 35 -25.56 37.56 37.09
CA ARG A 35 -25.99 37.24 38.46
C ARG A 35 -26.51 38.49 39.15
N ALA A 36 -27.82 38.58 39.35
CA ALA A 36 -28.46 39.64 40.14
C ALA A 36 -28.12 39.49 41.64
N LEU A 37 -27.60 40.55 42.25
CA LEU A 37 -27.40 40.65 43.69
C LEU A 37 -28.71 41.10 44.37
N PRO A 38 -29.20 40.41 45.43
CA PRO A 38 -30.39 40.83 46.17
C PRO A 38 -30.09 42.04 47.05
N GLY A 39 -30.91 43.08 46.92
CA GLY A 39 -30.88 44.30 47.72
C GLY A 39 -31.24 44.07 49.19
N CYS A 40 -30.49 44.73 50.07
CA CYS A 40 -30.78 44.84 51.49
C CYS A 40 -31.92 45.84 51.73
N ASN A 41 -32.93 45.48 52.52
CA ASN A 41 -33.72 46.42 53.31
C ASN A 41 -34.56 45.70 54.39
N GLY A 42 -34.65 46.31 55.57
CA GLY A 42 -35.83 46.20 56.44
C GLY A 42 -35.65 45.53 57.80
N SER A 43 -35.37 46.33 58.81
CA SER A 43 -35.34 46.03 60.24
C SER A 43 -36.69 45.61 60.84
N HIS A 44 -36.72 44.53 61.63
CA HIS A 44 -37.69 44.34 62.72
C HIS A 44 -37.06 43.55 63.88
N GLY A 45 -37.21 44.06 65.11
CA GLY A 45 -36.48 43.66 66.31
C GLY A 45 -36.69 42.20 66.77
N PRO A 46 -35.73 41.63 67.52
CA PRO A 46 -35.77 40.23 67.92
C PRO A 46 -36.71 40.01 69.12
N SER A 47 -37.74 39.18 68.92
CA SER A 47 -38.44 38.50 70.00
C SER A 47 -37.63 37.27 70.43
N LEU A 48 -37.45 37.06 71.74
CA LEU A 48 -36.60 36.00 72.31
C LEU A 48 -37.04 34.56 71.93
N LEU A 49 -38.29 34.35 71.51
CA LEU A 49 -38.75 33.07 70.93
C LEU A 49 -38.21 32.80 69.51
N ARG A 50 -37.79 33.83 68.79
CA ARG A 50 -37.25 33.74 67.42
C ARG A 50 -35.83 33.17 67.37
N TRP A 51 -35.15 33.06 68.52
CA TRP A 51 -33.79 32.52 68.59
C TRP A 51 -33.76 30.98 68.60
N TRP A 52 -34.83 30.33 69.08
CA TRP A 52 -34.97 28.87 69.06
C TRP A 52 -35.72 28.33 67.84
N MET A 53 -36.54 29.16 67.18
CA MET A 53 -37.22 28.81 65.93
C MET A 53 -36.30 28.31 64.82
N PRO A 54 -35.11 28.89 64.53
CA PRO A 54 -34.22 28.33 63.53
C PRO A 54 -33.76 26.93 63.92
N ALA A 55 -33.41 26.67 65.18
CA ALA A 55 -32.97 25.35 65.62
C ALA A 55 -34.07 24.28 65.47
N LEU A 56 -35.32 24.60 65.81
CA LEU A 56 -36.46 23.70 65.62
C LEU A 56 -36.84 23.51 64.14
N ALA A 57 -36.77 24.57 63.34
CA ALA A 57 -36.98 24.49 61.90
C ALA A 57 -35.92 23.63 61.21
N PHE A 58 -34.65 23.76 61.60
CA PHE A 58 -33.58 22.86 61.15
C PHE A 58 -33.86 21.42 61.58
N GLY A 59 -34.27 21.19 62.83
CA GLY A 59 -34.62 19.85 63.32
C GLY A 59 -35.73 19.17 62.50
N LEU A 60 -36.84 19.87 62.25
CA LEU A 60 -37.95 19.36 61.43
C LEU A 60 -37.55 19.16 59.96
N PHE A 61 -36.71 20.04 59.42
CA PHE A 61 -36.17 19.91 58.07
C PHE A 61 -35.28 18.66 57.93
N PHE A 62 -34.37 18.45 58.88
CA PHE A 62 -33.53 17.24 58.90
C PHE A 62 -34.36 15.97 59.04
N LEU A 63 -35.41 15.99 59.87
CA LEU A 63 -36.30 14.86 60.06
C LEU A 63 -37.10 14.56 58.77
N SER A 64 -37.61 15.59 58.08
CA SER A 64 -38.23 15.46 56.76
C SER A 64 -37.26 14.91 55.71
N CYS A 65 -36.00 15.34 55.72
CA CYS A 65 -34.96 14.85 54.81
C CYS A 65 -34.66 13.37 55.06
N MET A 66 -34.55 12.96 56.33
CA MET A 66 -34.34 11.55 56.70
C MET A 66 -35.50 10.65 56.28
N ILE A 67 -36.75 11.13 56.38
CA ILE A 67 -37.92 10.38 55.88
C ILE A 67 -37.84 10.20 54.36
N LEU A 68 -37.51 11.26 53.61
CA LEU A 68 -37.38 11.18 52.15
C LEU A 68 -36.25 10.22 51.73
N VAL A 69 -35.10 10.27 52.40
CA VAL A 69 -33.99 9.34 52.16
C VAL A 69 -34.40 7.91 52.49
N GLY A 70 -35.17 7.68 53.56
CA GLY A 70 -35.70 6.36 53.91
C GLY A 70 -36.62 5.78 52.84
N VAL A 71 -37.53 6.60 52.28
CA VAL A 71 -38.39 6.20 51.15
C VAL A 71 -37.57 5.91 49.91
N GLN A 72 -36.62 6.78 49.55
CA GLN A 72 -35.74 6.53 48.40
C GLN A 72 -34.93 5.23 48.57
N PHE A 73 -34.46 4.96 49.78
CA PHE A 73 -33.72 3.74 50.09
C PHE A 73 -34.58 2.48 49.97
N SER A 74 -35.88 2.56 50.32
CA SER A 74 -36.80 1.43 50.16
C SER A 74 -37.06 1.13 48.68
N TRP A 75 -37.22 2.16 47.84
CA TRP A 75 -37.42 2.00 46.39
C TRP A 75 -36.18 1.40 45.72
N ILE A 76 -34.99 1.87 46.09
CA ILE A 76 -33.72 1.29 45.59
C ILE A 76 -33.61 -0.18 46.01
N SER A 77 -34.01 -0.51 47.24
CA SER A 77 -34.00 -1.89 47.71
C SER A 77 -34.99 -2.78 46.96
N GLN A 78 -36.17 -2.26 46.62
CA GLN A 78 -37.16 -2.97 45.83
C GLN A 78 -36.67 -3.19 44.39
N LEU A 79 -36.15 -2.16 43.73
CA LEU A 79 -35.59 -2.27 42.38
C LEU A 79 -34.42 -3.25 42.33
N LYS A 80 -33.58 -3.31 43.37
CA LYS A 80 -32.52 -4.31 43.48
C LYS A 80 -33.08 -5.73 43.55
N ARG A 81 -34.11 -5.97 44.37
CA ARG A 81 -34.77 -7.29 44.46
C ARG A 81 -35.44 -7.69 43.17
N GLU A 82 -36.12 -6.76 42.50
CA GLU A 82 -36.73 -7.02 41.19
C GLU A 82 -35.66 -7.34 40.14
N ASN A 83 -34.53 -6.63 40.13
CA ASN A 83 -33.42 -6.90 39.22
C ASN A 83 -32.73 -8.24 39.52
N GLU A 84 -32.52 -8.57 40.79
CA GLU A 84 -32.06 -9.90 41.22
C GLU A 84 -33.04 -11.00 40.82
N GLN A 85 -34.35 -10.74 40.91
CA GLN A 85 -35.39 -11.67 40.45
C GLN A 85 -35.38 -11.83 38.93
N PHE A 86 -35.18 -10.77 38.15
CA PHE A 86 -35.01 -10.86 36.70
C PHE A 86 -33.74 -11.64 36.33
N ARG A 87 -32.63 -11.44 37.05
CA ARG A 87 -31.38 -12.20 36.86
C ARG A 87 -31.54 -13.66 37.26
N ALA A 88 -32.16 -13.94 38.40
CA ALA A 88 -32.43 -15.30 38.87
C ALA A 88 -33.44 -16.02 37.99
N SER A 89 -34.35 -15.29 37.35
CA SER A 89 -35.34 -15.88 36.46
C SER A 89 -34.70 -16.53 35.23
N GLY A 90 -33.46 -16.16 34.82
CA GLY A 90 -32.51 -16.86 33.92
C GLY A 90 -32.97 -17.20 32.49
N VAL A 91 -34.25 -17.58 32.36
CA VAL A 91 -35.05 -17.92 31.19
C VAL A 91 -35.15 -16.77 30.20
N SER A 92 -35.10 -15.51 30.64
CA SER A 92 -35.07 -14.36 29.74
C SER A 92 -33.71 -14.19 29.05
N SER A 93 -32.59 -14.39 29.78
CA SER A 93 -31.24 -14.28 29.22
C SER A 93 -30.96 -15.42 28.23
N ALA A 94 -31.25 -16.66 28.63
CA ALA A 94 -31.03 -17.82 27.75
C ALA A 94 -31.86 -17.75 26.45
N ARG A 95 -33.10 -17.22 26.53
CA ARG A 95 -33.95 -17.04 25.35
C ARG A 95 -33.44 -15.92 24.42
N VAL A 96 -32.88 -14.85 24.98
CA VAL A 96 -32.26 -13.76 24.20
C VAL A 96 -31.00 -14.26 23.52
N GLU A 97 -30.13 -14.97 24.23
CA GLU A 97 -28.92 -15.58 23.64
C GLU A 97 -29.28 -16.56 22.51
N GLN A 98 -30.32 -17.38 22.71
CA GLN A 98 -30.81 -18.28 21.66
C GLN A 98 -31.34 -17.52 20.44
N LEU A 99 -32.06 -16.41 20.63
CA LEU A 99 -32.54 -15.57 19.54
C LEU A 99 -31.39 -14.86 18.81
N GLU A 100 -30.37 -14.39 19.53
CA GLU A 100 -29.17 -13.79 18.94
C GLU A 100 -28.40 -14.82 18.10
N GLN A 101 -28.24 -16.05 18.61
CA GLN A 101 -27.64 -17.15 17.85
C GLN A 101 -28.44 -17.49 16.60
N GLN A 102 -29.78 -17.50 16.68
CA GLN A 102 -30.64 -17.72 15.51
C GLN A 102 -30.53 -16.60 14.49
N LEU A 103 -30.49 -15.33 14.93
CA LEU A 103 -30.29 -14.19 14.04
C LEU A 103 -28.92 -14.21 13.38
N ALA A 104 -27.86 -14.60 14.11
CA ALA A 104 -26.52 -14.77 13.55
C ALA A 104 -26.50 -15.87 12.48
N ALA A 105 -27.14 -17.02 12.73
CA ALA A 105 -27.26 -18.09 11.75
C ALA A 105 -28.02 -17.67 10.48
N ILE A 106 -29.14 -16.95 10.63
CA ILE A 106 -29.91 -16.43 9.49
C ILE A 106 -29.11 -15.39 8.70
N ARG A 107 -28.37 -14.50 9.37
CA ARG A 107 -27.48 -13.53 8.70
C ARG A 107 -26.37 -14.23 7.93
N GLY A 108 -25.77 -15.28 8.50
CA GLY A 108 -24.76 -16.09 7.81
C GLY A 108 -25.31 -16.73 6.53
N LEU A 109 -26.51 -17.32 6.60
CA LEU A 109 -27.18 -17.87 5.42
C LEU A 109 -27.50 -16.81 4.37
N ALA A 110 -27.97 -15.63 4.78
CA ALA A 110 -28.25 -14.52 3.88
C ALA A 110 -26.97 -14.04 3.16
N SER A 111 -25.86 -13.86 3.88
CA SER A 111 -24.58 -13.50 3.27
C SER A 111 -24.05 -14.56 2.31
N GLY A 112 -24.28 -15.84 2.61
CA GLY A 112 -23.90 -16.94 1.72
C GLY A 112 -24.70 -16.95 0.41
N LEU A 113 -26.01 -16.68 0.48
CA LEU A 113 -26.86 -16.56 -0.71
C LEU A 113 -26.48 -15.35 -1.56
N GLU A 114 -26.11 -14.24 -0.93
CA GLU A 114 -25.68 -13.03 -1.62
C GLU A 114 -24.33 -13.23 -2.32
N ALA A 115 -23.38 -13.94 -1.67
CA ALA A 115 -22.13 -14.34 -2.30
C ALA A 115 -22.34 -15.27 -3.51
N LEU A 116 -23.24 -16.27 -3.39
CA LEU A 116 -23.58 -17.15 -4.52
C LEU A 116 -24.25 -16.40 -5.67
N ARG A 117 -25.11 -15.42 -5.35
CA ARG A 117 -25.75 -14.57 -6.37
C ARG A 117 -24.71 -13.72 -7.10
N ASN A 118 -23.77 -13.12 -6.38
CA ASN A 118 -22.67 -12.36 -6.99
C ASN A 118 -21.82 -13.25 -7.89
N GLN A 119 -21.50 -14.47 -7.47
CA GLN A 119 -20.78 -15.44 -8.31
C GLN A 119 -21.59 -15.82 -9.57
N GLN A 120 -22.91 -15.93 -9.45
CA GLN A 120 -23.77 -16.22 -10.60
C GLN A 120 -23.83 -15.04 -11.59
N ASP A 121 -23.76 -13.80 -11.08
CA ASP A 121 -23.73 -12.58 -11.88
C ASP A 121 -22.34 -12.33 -12.54
N GLU A 122 -21.25 -12.88 -11.98
CA GLU A 122 -19.90 -12.82 -12.56
C GLU A 122 -19.72 -13.77 -13.77
N LEU A 123 -20.43 -14.89 -13.81
CA LEU A 123 -20.34 -15.86 -14.91
C LEU A 123 -20.63 -15.27 -16.31
N PRO A 124 -21.72 -14.50 -16.54
CA PRO A 124 -21.96 -13.90 -17.85
C PRO A 124 -20.91 -12.83 -18.22
N ALA A 125 -20.36 -12.11 -17.23
CA ALA A 125 -19.28 -11.14 -17.47
C ALA A 125 -18.02 -11.85 -17.97
N LEU A 126 -17.60 -12.92 -17.29
CA LEU A 126 -16.47 -13.75 -17.71
C LEU A 126 -16.70 -14.41 -19.07
N GLN A 127 -17.94 -14.83 -19.37
CA GLN A 127 -18.28 -15.35 -20.69
C GLN A 127 -18.16 -14.28 -21.78
N ALA A 128 -18.56 -13.04 -21.51
CA ALA A 128 -18.40 -11.93 -22.45
C ALA A 128 -16.92 -11.62 -22.71
N GLU A 129 -16.11 -11.54 -21.65
CA GLU A 129 -14.65 -11.35 -21.77
C GLU A 129 -14.00 -12.51 -22.54
N PHE A 130 -14.43 -13.76 -22.31
CA PHE A 130 -13.92 -14.90 -23.06
C PHE A 130 -14.25 -14.81 -24.55
N GLN A 131 -15.44 -14.32 -24.92
CA GLN A 131 -15.79 -14.10 -26.34
C GLN A 131 -14.97 -12.98 -26.96
N GLU A 132 -14.68 -11.91 -26.21
CA GLU A 132 -13.80 -10.83 -26.66
C GLU A 132 -12.37 -11.34 -26.88
N LEU A 133 -11.81 -12.05 -25.90
CA LEU A 133 -10.48 -12.67 -26.01
C LEU A 133 -10.39 -13.66 -27.17
N LYS A 134 -11.49 -14.35 -27.48
CA LYS A 134 -11.56 -15.28 -28.62
C LYS A 134 -11.51 -14.58 -29.98
N GLY A 135 -11.82 -13.29 -30.06
CA GLY A 135 -11.70 -12.48 -31.28
C GLY A 135 -10.28 -11.95 -31.55
N LEU A 136 -9.46 -11.79 -30.50
CA LEU A 136 -8.09 -11.26 -30.63
C LEU A 136 -7.17 -12.07 -31.57
N PRO A 137 -7.22 -13.42 -31.62
CA PRO A 137 -6.41 -14.18 -32.57
C PRO A 137 -6.69 -13.84 -34.03
N ASP A 138 -7.95 -13.59 -34.38
CA ASP A 138 -8.36 -13.21 -35.74
C ASP A 138 -7.85 -11.80 -36.08
N GLU A 139 -7.91 -10.87 -35.11
CA GLU A 139 -7.33 -9.53 -35.26
C GLU A 139 -5.81 -9.57 -35.41
N ILE A 140 -5.12 -10.38 -34.61
CA ILE A 140 -3.66 -10.59 -34.73
C ILE A 140 -3.32 -11.19 -36.10
N ALA A 141 -4.13 -12.13 -36.60
CA ALA A 141 -3.94 -12.70 -37.93
C ALA A 141 -4.11 -11.65 -39.03
N ALA A 142 -5.15 -10.80 -38.94
CA ALA A 142 -5.38 -9.70 -39.89
C ALA A 142 -4.25 -8.65 -39.87
N LEU A 143 -3.72 -8.31 -38.69
CA LEU A 143 -2.57 -7.41 -38.55
C LEU A 143 -1.27 -8.03 -39.08
N ARG A 144 -1.07 -9.34 -38.91
CA ARG A 144 0.07 -10.05 -39.50
C ARG A 144 0.01 -10.06 -41.03
N GLU A 145 -1.17 -10.29 -41.59
CA GLU A 145 -1.40 -10.22 -43.04
C GLU A 145 -1.14 -8.80 -43.57
N SER A 146 -1.68 -7.78 -42.90
CA SER A 146 -1.44 -6.37 -43.26
C SER A 146 0.05 -6.01 -43.19
N ASN A 147 0.76 -6.46 -42.16
CA ASN A 147 2.20 -6.28 -42.05
C ASN A 147 2.96 -7.02 -43.16
N HIS A 148 2.54 -8.22 -43.53
CA HIS A 148 3.12 -8.95 -44.66
C HIS A 148 2.93 -8.16 -45.96
N GLN A 149 1.73 -7.66 -46.22
CA GLN A 149 1.42 -6.82 -47.39
C GLN A 149 2.27 -5.55 -47.42
N LEU A 150 2.38 -4.82 -46.30
CA LEU A 150 3.24 -3.63 -46.19
C LEU A 150 4.71 -3.98 -46.45
N LYS A 151 5.23 -5.07 -45.88
CA LYS A 151 6.60 -5.54 -46.16
C LYS A 151 6.82 -5.84 -47.64
N THR A 152 5.87 -6.52 -48.30
CA THR A 152 5.99 -6.77 -49.75
C THR A 152 5.89 -5.50 -50.59
N ALA A 153 5.05 -4.52 -50.18
CA ALA A 153 4.93 -3.24 -50.85
C ALA A 153 6.22 -2.42 -50.72
N LEU A 154 6.83 -2.38 -49.53
CA LEU A 154 8.12 -1.74 -49.26
C LEU A 154 9.25 -2.39 -50.07
N ALA A 155 9.30 -3.72 -50.13
CA ALA A 155 10.28 -4.44 -50.96
C ALA A 155 10.15 -4.12 -52.46
N ARG A 156 8.92 -3.92 -52.96
CA ARG A 156 8.65 -3.50 -54.35
C ARG A 156 8.94 -2.03 -54.60
N ALA A 157 8.80 -1.17 -53.60
CA ALA A 157 9.03 0.27 -53.72
C ALA A 157 10.51 0.63 -53.87
N GLY A 158 11.43 -0.29 -53.57
CA GLY A 158 12.87 -0.08 -53.69
C GLY A 158 13.43 0.76 -52.55
N SER A 159 14.29 0.14 -51.75
CA SER A 159 15.02 0.68 -50.60
C SER A 159 14.19 1.47 -49.58
N VAL A 160 13.59 0.75 -48.63
CA VAL A 160 13.83 1.18 -47.24
C VAL A 160 15.33 1.05 -47.05
N ASP A 161 15.99 2.14 -46.70
CA ASP A 161 17.42 2.17 -46.43
C ASP A 161 17.72 1.03 -45.44
N GLU A 162 18.44 0.00 -45.88
CA GLU A 162 18.75 -1.19 -45.06
C GLU A 162 19.40 -0.77 -43.73
N LEU A 163 20.15 0.34 -43.79
CA LEU A 163 20.70 1.09 -42.67
C LEU A 163 19.65 1.48 -41.61
N TRP A 164 18.47 1.98 -42.02
CA TRP A 164 17.42 2.37 -41.08
C TRP A 164 16.82 1.15 -40.36
N LEU A 165 16.69 0.01 -41.05
CA LEU A 165 16.17 -1.21 -40.45
C LEU A 165 17.15 -1.76 -39.41
N GLU A 166 18.45 -1.75 -39.73
CA GLU A 166 19.52 -2.14 -38.80
C GLU A 166 19.56 -1.22 -37.58
N GLN A 167 19.49 0.11 -37.78
CA GLN A 167 19.41 1.08 -36.68
C GLN A 167 18.18 0.87 -35.79
N ALA A 168 17.00 0.67 -36.40
CA ALA A 168 15.78 0.42 -35.65
C ALA A 168 15.83 -0.90 -34.85
N GLN A 169 16.50 -1.93 -35.40
CA GLN A 169 16.74 -3.18 -34.69
C GLN A 169 17.70 -2.99 -33.53
N GLU A 170 18.80 -2.26 -33.73
CA GLU A 170 19.78 -1.96 -32.68
C GLU A 170 19.15 -1.15 -31.54
N GLU A 171 18.33 -0.14 -31.86
CA GLU A 171 17.61 0.66 -30.86
C GLU A 171 16.64 -0.18 -30.03
N GLU A 172 15.90 -1.08 -30.68
CA GLU A 172 14.98 -1.99 -30.00
C GLU A 172 15.74 -3.00 -29.12
N GLU A 173 16.85 -3.56 -29.60
CA GLU A 173 17.69 -4.45 -28.83
C GLU A 173 18.30 -3.76 -27.60
N LYS A 174 18.68 -2.49 -27.75
CA LYS A 174 19.14 -1.64 -26.64
C LYS A 174 18.03 -1.39 -25.63
N ARG A 175 16.80 -1.08 -26.10
CA ARG A 175 15.63 -0.87 -25.23
C ARG A 175 15.30 -2.13 -24.42
N LEU A 176 15.26 -3.28 -25.10
CA LEU A 176 15.02 -4.58 -24.46
C LEU A 176 16.15 -4.98 -23.50
N CYS A 177 17.39 -4.62 -23.80
CA CYS A 177 18.52 -4.81 -22.88
C CYS A 177 18.34 -4.03 -21.57
N VAL A 178 17.91 -2.76 -21.65
CA VAL A 178 17.58 -1.96 -20.45
C VAL A 178 16.45 -2.58 -19.65
N GLU A 179 15.40 -3.05 -20.32
CA GLU A 179 14.27 -3.72 -19.66
C GLU A 179 14.70 -4.98 -18.91
N LYS A 180 15.50 -5.84 -19.55
CA LYS A 180 16.06 -7.03 -18.90
C LYS A 180 16.96 -6.68 -17.71
N LEU A 181 17.85 -5.69 -17.85
CA LEU A 181 18.69 -5.23 -16.73
C LEU A 181 17.86 -4.73 -15.53
N LYS A 182 16.73 -4.05 -15.78
CA LYS A 182 15.80 -3.65 -14.71
C LYS A 182 15.18 -4.86 -14.02
N GLN A 183 14.78 -5.87 -14.79
CA GLN A 183 14.23 -7.10 -14.21
C GLN A 183 15.29 -7.86 -13.38
N VAL A 184 16.54 -7.95 -13.85
CA VAL A 184 17.64 -8.53 -13.04
C VAL A 184 17.92 -7.70 -11.79
N GLY A 185 17.97 -6.37 -11.90
CA GLY A 185 18.14 -5.48 -10.76
C GLY A 185 17.02 -5.61 -9.71
N LEU A 186 15.78 -5.83 -10.16
CA LEU A 186 14.67 -6.14 -9.27
C LEU A 186 14.87 -7.48 -8.56
N ALA A 187 15.28 -8.53 -9.28
CA ALA A 187 15.56 -9.84 -8.69
C ALA A 187 16.70 -9.76 -7.65
N ILE A 188 17.76 -9.00 -7.93
CA ILE A 188 18.83 -8.71 -6.99
C ILE A 188 18.26 -8.08 -5.71
N ARG A 189 17.38 -7.09 -5.84
CA ARG A 189 16.79 -6.41 -4.68
C ARG A 189 15.90 -7.31 -3.83
N ILE A 190 15.09 -8.15 -4.47
CA ILE A 190 14.26 -9.14 -3.76
C ILE A 190 15.18 -10.09 -2.98
N TRP A 191 16.21 -10.61 -3.63
CA TRP A 191 17.22 -11.45 -2.99
C TRP A 191 17.88 -10.75 -1.80
N SER A 192 18.32 -9.51 -1.95
CA SER A 192 18.98 -8.73 -0.89
C SER A 192 18.10 -8.53 0.34
N ASN A 193 16.81 -8.24 0.15
CA ASN A 193 15.85 -8.10 1.25
C ASN A 193 15.76 -9.39 2.09
N ASP A 194 15.89 -10.55 1.44
CA ASP A 194 15.83 -11.85 2.10
C ASP A 194 17.19 -12.27 2.72
N HIS A 195 18.27 -11.54 2.42
CA HIS A 195 19.65 -11.87 2.80
C HIS A 195 20.36 -10.72 3.55
N GLU A 196 19.68 -10.07 4.49
CA GLU A 196 20.25 -9.04 5.38
C GLU A 196 20.89 -7.83 4.63
N ASP A 197 20.25 -7.40 3.55
CA ASP A 197 20.69 -6.31 2.67
C ASP A 197 22.05 -6.58 1.99
N LEU A 198 22.47 -7.85 1.90
CA LEU A 198 23.67 -8.24 1.15
C LEU A 198 23.34 -8.36 -0.33
N SER A 199 24.31 -8.04 -1.19
CA SER A 199 24.20 -8.30 -2.63
C SER A 199 24.54 -9.75 -2.96
N PRO A 200 23.97 -10.32 -4.04
CA PRO A 200 24.36 -11.63 -4.53
C PRO A 200 25.81 -11.63 -5.03
N THR A 201 26.50 -12.76 -4.87
CA THR A 201 27.88 -12.96 -5.37
C THR A 201 27.93 -13.64 -6.74
N SER A 202 26.81 -14.24 -7.17
CA SER A 202 26.68 -14.98 -8.43
C SER A 202 25.26 -14.87 -8.99
N PHE A 203 25.11 -14.99 -10.31
CA PHE A 203 23.79 -15.14 -10.91
C PHE A 203 23.08 -16.42 -10.45
N SER A 204 23.83 -17.48 -10.13
CA SER A 204 23.28 -18.73 -9.62
C SER A 204 22.52 -18.55 -8.31
N SER A 205 22.92 -17.60 -7.45
CA SER A 205 22.21 -17.30 -6.20
C SER A 205 20.82 -16.68 -6.41
N LEU A 206 20.57 -16.13 -7.61
CA LEU A 206 19.29 -15.52 -7.98
C LEU A 206 18.28 -16.51 -8.57
N SER A 207 18.56 -17.82 -8.53
CA SER A 207 17.71 -18.85 -9.17
C SER A 207 16.26 -18.86 -8.67
N ASN A 208 16.02 -18.41 -7.44
CA ASN A 208 14.68 -18.36 -6.86
C ASN A 208 13.93 -17.08 -7.23
N GLU A 209 14.66 -16.00 -7.57
CA GLU A 209 14.09 -14.69 -7.89
C GLU A 209 13.92 -14.46 -9.39
N VAL A 210 14.55 -15.32 -10.20
CA VAL A 210 14.59 -15.23 -11.65
C VAL A 210 13.91 -16.45 -12.26
N ASP A 211 12.74 -16.23 -12.87
CA ASP A 211 11.92 -17.31 -13.45
C ASP A 211 12.62 -18.01 -14.65
N GLN A 212 13.35 -17.26 -15.48
CA GLN A 212 13.89 -17.77 -16.74
C GLN A 212 15.30 -17.25 -17.03
N VAL A 213 16.20 -18.11 -17.51
CA VAL A 213 17.58 -17.73 -17.90
C VAL A 213 17.60 -16.67 -19.01
N GLN A 214 16.57 -16.60 -19.86
CA GLN A 214 16.44 -15.62 -20.95
C GLN A 214 16.69 -14.17 -20.52
N ILE A 215 16.33 -13.81 -19.28
CA ILE A 215 16.53 -12.46 -18.72
C ILE A 215 18.01 -12.11 -18.51
N LEU A 216 18.89 -13.11 -18.35
CA LEU A 216 20.34 -12.97 -18.18
C LEU A 216 21.09 -12.87 -19.53
N ILE A 217 20.35 -12.87 -20.64
CA ILE A 217 20.92 -12.85 -21.99
C ILE A 217 20.50 -11.56 -22.71
N CYS A 218 21.50 -10.83 -23.17
CA CYS A 218 21.31 -9.59 -23.90
C CYS A 218 20.73 -9.89 -25.31
N PRO A 219 19.69 -9.18 -25.77
CA PRO A 219 19.11 -9.39 -27.10
C PRO A 219 20.11 -9.25 -28.26
N GLY A 220 21.12 -8.40 -28.10
CA GLY A 220 22.22 -8.21 -29.06
C GLY A 220 23.26 -9.33 -29.04
N ASP A 221 23.28 -10.18 -28.01
CA ASP A 221 24.23 -11.29 -27.90
C ASP A 221 23.77 -12.53 -28.67
N LYS A 222 23.93 -12.50 -30.00
CA LYS A 222 23.48 -13.59 -30.86
C LYS A 222 24.16 -14.93 -30.54
N ALA A 223 25.37 -14.90 -29.99
CA ALA A 223 26.11 -16.11 -29.62
C ALA A 223 25.49 -16.81 -28.41
N ARG A 224 24.99 -16.05 -27.42
CA ARG A 224 24.39 -16.61 -26.21
C ARG A 224 22.88 -16.87 -26.30
N GLN A 225 22.19 -16.41 -27.35
CA GLN A 225 20.73 -16.65 -27.51
C GLN A 225 20.32 -18.13 -27.43
N ALA A 226 21.19 -19.06 -27.83
CA ALA A 226 20.93 -20.50 -27.72
C ALA A 226 20.68 -20.97 -26.28
N TYR A 227 21.19 -20.24 -25.28
CA TYR A 227 21.02 -20.54 -23.86
C TYR A 227 19.74 -19.93 -23.25
N ALA A 228 18.95 -19.16 -24.00
CA ALA A 228 17.76 -18.50 -23.44
C ALA A 228 16.72 -19.47 -22.88
N SER A 229 16.70 -20.70 -23.41
CA SER A 229 15.73 -21.74 -23.05
C SER A 229 16.31 -22.82 -22.13
N VAL A 230 17.57 -22.71 -21.69
CA VAL A 230 18.10 -23.71 -20.74
C VAL A 230 17.47 -23.51 -19.36
N PRO A 231 17.18 -24.59 -18.62
CA PRO A 231 16.73 -24.48 -17.25
C PRO A 231 17.83 -23.91 -16.35
N PHE A 232 17.45 -23.20 -15.30
CA PHE A 232 18.40 -22.56 -14.38
C PHE A 232 19.35 -23.57 -13.70
N SER A 233 18.95 -24.83 -13.58
CA SER A 233 19.80 -25.91 -13.03
C SER A 233 21.03 -26.24 -13.90
N GLU A 234 20.98 -25.91 -15.20
CA GLU A 234 22.09 -26.11 -16.16
C GLU A 234 22.82 -24.80 -16.48
N PHE A 235 22.37 -23.70 -15.90
CA PHE A 235 22.95 -22.39 -16.14
C PHE A 235 24.34 -22.27 -15.50
N ALA A 236 25.29 -21.75 -16.28
CA ALA A 236 26.61 -21.36 -15.81
C ALA A 236 26.81 -19.86 -16.05
N GLU A 237 27.61 -19.20 -15.22
CA GLU A 237 27.77 -17.73 -15.28
C GLU A 237 28.28 -17.23 -16.64
N GLU A 238 29.08 -18.04 -17.34
CA GLU A 238 29.63 -17.72 -18.66
C GLU A 238 28.56 -17.66 -19.76
N MET A 239 27.40 -18.27 -19.52
CA MET A 239 26.22 -18.21 -20.39
C MET A 239 25.46 -16.88 -20.27
N SER A 240 25.77 -16.06 -19.25
CA SER A 240 25.22 -14.72 -19.13
C SER A 240 25.88 -13.77 -20.12
N SER A 241 25.08 -12.86 -20.70
CA SER A 241 25.63 -11.71 -21.44
C SER A 241 25.99 -10.55 -20.51
N TYR A 242 25.49 -10.57 -19.28
CA TYR A 242 25.72 -9.52 -18.29
C TYR A 242 26.83 -9.93 -17.32
N GLN A 243 27.55 -8.93 -16.82
CA GLN A 243 28.54 -9.11 -15.77
C GLN A 243 27.94 -8.63 -14.45
N LEU A 244 27.98 -9.48 -13.43
CA LEU A 244 27.64 -9.11 -12.05
C LEU A 244 28.89 -8.51 -11.42
N LEU A 245 28.80 -7.24 -11.02
CA LEU A 245 29.87 -6.47 -10.39
C LEU A 245 29.62 -6.23 -8.90
N ALA A 246 28.53 -6.78 -8.38
CA ALA A 246 28.19 -6.75 -6.96
C ALA A 246 29.28 -7.41 -6.10
N THR A 247 29.55 -6.84 -4.93
CA THR A 247 30.70 -7.24 -4.09
C THR A 247 30.35 -8.22 -2.98
N GLY A 248 29.07 -8.62 -2.88
CA GLY A 248 28.56 -9.38 -1.73
C GLY A 248 28.37 -8.53 -0.46
N GLY A 249 28.67 -7.23 -0.50
CA GLY A 249 28.47 -6.30 0.60
C GLY A 249 27.06 -5.69 0.62
N ARG A 250 26.86 -4.72 1.51
CA ARG A 250 25.64 -3.90 1.55
C ARG A 250 25.72 -2.79 0.50
N ASP A 251 25.43 -3.12 -0.76
CA ASP A 251 25.53 -2.16 -1.86
C ASP A 251 24.37 -1.16 -1.88
N GLU A 252 23.24 -1.45 -1.22
CA GLU A 252 22.10 -0.50 -1.11
C GLU A 252 22.47 0.83 -0.42
N VAL A 253 23.52 0.84 0.41
CA VAL A 253 24.04 2.06 1.06
C VAL A 253 24.72 2.99 0.02
N PHE A 254 25.10 2.45 -1.13
CA PHE A 254 25.84 3.12 -2.20
C PHE A 254 25.01 3.06 -3.49
N PRO A 255 23.93 3.86 -3.60
CA PRO A 255 22.93 3.75 -4.67
C PRO A 255 23.54 3.87 -6.08
N ASP A 256 24.62 4.64 -6.21
CA ASP A 256 25.29 4.90 -7.48
C ASP A 256 26.33 3.82 -7.87
N SER A 257 26.51 2.78 -7.03
CA SER A 257 27.44 1.70 -7.32
C SER A 257 26.89 0.76 -8.40
N ILE A 258 27.75 0.35 -9.33
CA ILE A 258 27.39 -0.52 -10.44
C ILE A 258 27.27 -1.95 -9.93
N MET A 259 26.10 -2.55 -10.09
CA MET A 259 25.86 -3.96 -9.79
C MET A 259 25.87 -4.84 -11.04
N LEU A 260 25.42 -4.32 -12.17
CA LEU A 260 25.29 -5.06 -13.42
C LEU A 260 25.85 -4.27 -14.58
N LYS A 261 26.48 -4.97 -15.52
CA LYS A 261 26.99 -4.37 -16.76
C LYS A 261 26.63 -5.22 -17.97
N CYS A 262 26.16 -4.59 -19.03
CA CYS A 262 26.10 -5.19 -20.36
C CYS A 262 27.31 -4.74 -21.19
N SER A 263 28.17 -5.68 -21.60
CA SER A 263 29.36 -5.35 -22.40
C SER A 263 29.07 -5.06 -23.88
N ILE A 264 27.83 -5.27 -24.34
CA ILE A 264 27.43 -5.06 -25.75
C ILE A 264 26.85 -3.66 -25.92
N HIS A 265 25.83 -3.31 -25.13
CA HIS A 265 25.15 -2.00 -25.23
C HIS A 265 25.67 -0.95 -24.24
N HIS A 266 26.64 -1.30 -23.40
CA HIS A 266 27.19 -0.41 -22.36
C HIS A 266 26.11 0.19 -21.45
N ASN A 267 25.13 -0.65 -21.09
CA ASN A 267 24.11 -0.34 -20.11
C ASN A 267 24.55 -0.86 -18.73
N TYR A 268 24.33 -0.06 -17.70
CA TYR A 268 24.76 -0.34 -16.33
C TYR A 268 23.56 -0.31 -15.38
N GLY A 269 23.36 -1.39 -14.62
CA GLY A 269 22.38 -1.43 -13.53
C GLY A 269 23.06 -1.00 -12.22
N LEU A 270 22.50 0.02 -11.57
CA LEU A 270 22.99 0.57 -10.32
C LEU A 270 22.27 -0.05 -9.11
N ALA A 271 22.84 0.10 -7.91
CA ALA A 271 22.31 -0.47 -6.68
C ALA A 271 20.95 0.10 -6.26
N ASP A 272 20.59 1.29 -6.71
CA ASP A 272 19.25 1.85 -6.50
C ASP A 272 18.16 1.23 -7.41
N GLY A 273 18.56 0.36 -8.35
CA GLY A 273 17.69 -0.28 -9.33
C GLY A 273 17.49 0.52 -10.62
N SER A 274 18.12 1.70 -10.75
CA SER A 274 18.15 2.45 -12.00
C SER A 274 19.09 1.80 -13.02
N VAL A 275 18.84 2.06 -14.31
CA VAL A 275 19.71 1.60 -15.40
C VAL A 275 20.15 2.81 -16.21
N GLN A 276 21.47 2.96 -16.36
CA GLN A 276 22.08 4.04 -17.12
C GLN A 276 22.59 3.50 -18.46
N SER A 277 22.18 4.13 -19.55
CA SER A 277 22.69 3.85 -20.89
C SER A 277 23.80 4.83 -21.22
N MET A 278 25.02 4.32 -21.47
CA MET A 278 26.17 5.17 -21.74
C MET A 278 26.66 5.03 -23.19
N THR A 279 27.19 6.12 -23.73
CA THR A 279 27.93 6.07 -24.98
C THR A 279 29.35 5.57 -24.70
N PRO A 280 29.88 4.62 -25.48
CA PRO A 280 31.28 4.19 -25.34
C PRO A 280 32.24 5.39 -25.42
N GLY A 281 33.15 5.50 -24.46
CA GLY A 281 34.17 6.56 -24.41
C GLY A 281 33.81 7.79 -23.58
N GLU A 282 32.53 8.07 -23.33
CA GLU A 282 32.12 9.20 -22.47
C GLU A 282 32.34 8.90 -20.98
N TYR A 283 32.32 7.62 -20.62
CA TYR A 283 32.42 7.16 -19.23
C TYR A 283 33.42 6.02 -19.10
N ARG A 284 34.06 5.94 -17.93
CA ARG A 284 34.89 4.83 -17.52
C ARG A 284 34.42 4.24 -16.19
N GLU A 285 34.62 2.94 -16.05
CA GLU A 285 34.42 2.22 -14.80
C GLU A 285 35.62 2.48 -13.87
N VAL A 286 35.35 2.95 -12.66
CA VAL A 286 36.37 3.18 -11.64
C VAL A 286 36.03 2.40 -10.38
N LEU A 287 37.05 1.73 -9.84
CA LEU A 287 36.95 1.03 -8.57
C LEU A 287 37.18 2.04 -7.42
N ARG A 288 36.19 2.22 -6.56
CA ARG A 288 36.26 3.07 -5.36
C ARG A 288 35.70 2.31 -4.15
N ASP A 289 35.81 2.91 -2.96
CA ASP A 289 35.11 2.51 -1.73
C ASP A 289 34.97 1.00 -1.51
N ASN A 290 36.05 0.37 -1.05
CA ASN A 290 36.10 -1.06 -0.72
C ASN A 290 35.88 -2.00 -1.91
N GLY A 291 36.23 -1.58 -3.13
CA GLY A 291 36.17 -2.45 -4.30
C GLY A 291 34.85 -2.41 -5.05
N ARG A 292 34.04 -1.35 -4.88
CA ARG A 292 32.82 -1.12 -5.66
C ARG A 292 33.12 -0.37 -6.94
N TRP A 293 32.36 -0.67 -7.98
CA TRP A 293 32.48 -0.02 -9.27
C TRP A 293 31.56 1.19 -9.37
N TYR A 294 32.03 2.27 -9.97
CA TYR A 294 31.26 3.49 -10.24
C TYR A 294 31.53 3.98 -11.67
N LEU A 295 30.58 4.75 -12.20
CA LEU A 295 30.75 5.43 -13.49
C LEU A 295 31.36 6.82 -13.26
N GLU A 296 32.47 7.11 -13.93
CA GLU A 296 33.10 8.42 -13.96
C GLU A 296 33.17 8.94 -15.39
N ALA A 297 32.74 10.19 -15.62
CA ALA A 297 32.86 10.82 -16.93
C ALA A 297 34.34 11.00 -17.30
N VAL A 298 34.70 10.64 -18.52
CA VAL A 298 36.05 10.85 -19.05
C VAL A 298 36.20 12.34 -19.37
N SER A 299 37.07 13.05 -18.64
CA SER A 299 37.36 14.44 -18.96
C SER A 299 38.10 14.51 -20.30
N PRO A 300 37.70 15.39 -21.24
CA PRO A 300 38.39 15.55 -22.52
C PRO A 300 39.84 16.03 -22.38
N GLU A 301 40.27 16.45 -21.19
CA GLU A 301 41.63 16.93 -20.91
C GLU A 301 42.62 15.81 -20.51
N SER A 302 42.19 14.54 -20.54
CA SER A 302 42.98 13.40 -20.03
C SER A 302 43.58 12.46 -21.08
N GLU A 303 43.52 12.81 -22.36
CA GLU A 303 44.25 12.18 -23.48
C GLU A 303 45.50 13.00 -23.87
#